data_AF-E3ZPR5-F1
#
_entry.id   AF-E3ZPR5-F1
#
_cell.length_a   1.000
_cell.length_b   1.000
_cell.length_c   1.000
_cell.angle_alpha   90.00
_cell.angle_beta   90.00
_cell.angle_gamma   90.00
#
_symmetry.space_group_name_H-M   'P 1'
#
loop_
_entity.id
_entity.type
_entity.pdbx_description
1 polymer ?
#
loop_
_entity_poly.entity_id
_entity_poly.type
_entity_poly.pdbx_seq_one_letter_code
_entity_poly.pdbx_strand_id
1 'polypeptide(L)' 'MNIQVGSKVITTYKTKLIRQGECGTVKEIYDVANIPVTALVAFRHSAVCYFVRDLEVVE' A
#
# COMPACT_ATOMS: atom_id res chain seq x y z
N MET A 1 6.42 -11.51 4.79
CA MET A 1 6.33 -10.23 4.08
C MET A 1 5.99 -10.55 2.63
N ASN A 2 4.70 -10.62 2.28
CA ASN A 2 4.23 -11.23 1.02
C ASN A 2 3.66 -10.20 0.02
N ILE A 3 3.89 -8.91 0.28
CA ILE A 3 3.47 -7.82 -0.60
C ILE A 3 4.60 -7.57 -1.60
N GLN A 4 4.28 -7.68 -2.89
CA GLN A 4 5.20 -7.46 -3.99
C GLN A 4 4.60 -6.43 -4.96
N VAL A 5 5.42 -5.92 -5.88
CA VAL A 5 4.92 -5.09 -6.96
C VAL A 5 3.90 -5.90 -7.78
N GLY A 6 2.74 -5.30 -8.04
CA GLY A 6 1.61 -5.94 -8.69
C GLY A 6 0.60 -6.61 -7.74
N SER A 7 0.93 -6.77 -6.44
CA SER A 7 -0.03 -7.28 -5.46
C SER A 7 -1.24 -6.37 -5.35
N LYS A 8 -2.44 -6.96 -5.29
CA LYS A 8 -3.64 -6.27 -4.83
C LYS A 8 -3.63 -6.23 -3.32
N VAL A 9 -3.88 -5.05 -2.77
CA VAL A 9 -3.87 -4.82 -1.33
C VAL A 9 -5.12 -4.07 -0.90
N ILE A 10 -5.51 -4.27 0.35
CA ILE A 10 -6.53 -3.50 1.03
C ILE A 10 -5.88 -2.69 2.15
N THR A 11 -6.32 -1.44 2.30
CA THR A 11 -5.80 -0.56 3.35
C THR A 11 -6.40 -0.93 4.71
N THR A 12 -5.55 -1.15 5.72
CA THR A 12 -6.02 -1.38 7.10
C THR A 12 -6.14 -0.08 7.89
N TYR A 13 -5.59 1.02 7.37
CA TYR A 13 -5.63 2.36 7.96
C TYR A 13 -6.19 3.40 6.98
N LYS A 14 -7.00 4.35 7.49
CA LYS A 14 -7.54 5.46 6.68
C LYS A 14 -6.53 6.59 6.54
N THR A 15 -6.39 7.16 5.36
CA THR A 15 -5.68 8.43 5.16
C THR A 15 -6.69 9.55 4.86
N LYS A 16 -6.20 10.76 4.60
CA LYS A 16 -7.05 11.88 4.18
C LYS A 16 -7.71 11.64 2.82
N LEU A 17 -7.07 10.86 1.95
CA LEU A 17 -7.47 10.67 0.55
C LEU A 17 -8.11 9.31 0.29
N ILE A 18 -7.69 8.27 1.02
CA ILE A 18 -8.07 6.89 0.79
C ILE A 18 -8.76 6.35 2.04
N ARG A 19 -9.91 5.70 1.85
CA ARG A 19 -10.68 5.13 2.97
C ARG A 19 -10.00 3.86 3.46
N GLN A 20 -10.24 3.50 4.73
CA GLN A 20 -9.91 2.17 5.21
C GLN A 20 -10.76 1.14 4.47
N GLY A 21 -10.17 -0.01 4.14
CA GLY A 21 -10.83 -1.05 3.36
C GLY A 21 -10.81 -0.80 1.86
N GLU A 22 -10.08 0.21 1.38
CA GLU A 22 -10.01 0.53 -0.05
C GLU A 22 -8.96 -0.35 -0.74
N CYS A 23 -9.35 -0.95 -1.87
CA CYS A 23 -8.46 -1.81 -2.64
C CYS A 23 -7.58 -1.00 -3.58
N GLY A 24 -6.30 -1.34 -3.62
CA GLY A 24 -5.33 -0.75 -4.51
C GLY A 24 -4.36 -1.79 -5.08
N THR A 25 -3.49 -1.36 -5.98
CA THR A 25 -2.43 -2.20 -6.56
C THR A 25 -1.07 -1.59 -6.25
N VAL A 26 -0.16 -2.39 -5.71
CA VAL A 26 1.21 -1.95 -5.43
C VAL A 26 1.96 -1.72 -6.73
N LYS A 27 2.55 -0.53 -6.88
CA LYS A 27 3.35 -0.15 -8.05
C LYS A 27 4.83 -0.13 -7.77
N GLU A 28 5.22 0.33 -6.58
CA GLU A 28 6.62 0.44 -6.17
C GLU A 28 6.73 0.08 -4.68
N ILE A 29 7.90 -0.44 -4.30
CA ILE A 29 8.25 -0.72 -2.90
C ILE A 29 9.59 -0.05 -2.62
N TYR A 30 9.63 0.76 -1.58
CA TYR A 30 10.83 1.42 -1.08
C TYR A 30 11.24 0.76 0.23
N ASP A 31 12.40 0.11 0.18
CA ASP A 31 13.08 -0.44 1.35
C ASP A 31 14.39 0.33 1.55
N VAL A 32 14.32 1.35 2.39
CA VAL A 32 15.43 2.27 2.66
C VAL A 32 15.85 2.09 4.11
N ALA A 33 17.16 2.02 4.35
CA ALA A 33 17.71 1.83 5.69
C ALA A 33 17.14 2.87 6.68
N ASN A 34 16.73 2.40 7.85
CA ASN A 34 16.14 3.19 8.95
C ASN A 34 14.75 3.81 8.67
N ILE A 35 14.08 3.44 7.59
CA ILE A 35 12.70 3.85 7.29
C ILE A 35 11.81 2.60 7.21
N PRO A 36 10.60 2.60 7.79
CA PRO A 36 9.67 1.49 7.61
C PRO A 36 9.37 1.27 6.12
N VAL A 37 9.38 0.01 5.69
CA VAL A 37 9.14 -0.35 4.28
C VAL A 37 7.83 0.26 3.80
N THR A 38 7.90 0.97 2.69
CA THR A 38 6.80 1.77 2.14
C THR A 38 6.45 1.28 0.74
N ALA A 39 5.16 1.21 0.43
CA ALA A 39 4.65 0.84 -0.88
C ALA A 39 3.89 2.02 -1.50
N LEU A 40 4.17 2.34 -2.76
CA LEU A 40 3.32 3.23 -3.55
C LEU A 40 2.14 2.40 -4.08
N VAL A 41 0.94 2.71 -3.62
CA VAL A 41 -0.28 1.99 -3.98
C VAL A 41 -1.13 2.84 -4.91
N ALA A 42 -1.45 2.31 -6.09
CA ALA A 42 -2.36 2.92 -7.04
C ALA A 42 -3.80 2.53 -6.70
N PHE A 43 -4.64 3.54 -6.48
CA PHE A 43 -6.09 3.45 -6.30
C PHE A 43 -6.81 3.98 -7.54
N ARG A 44 -8.15 3.97 -7.53
CA ARG A 44 -8.97 4.34 -8.69
C ARG A 44 -8.66 5.73 -9.26
N HIS A 45 -8.34 6.70 -8.41
CA HIS A 45 -8.18 8.11 -8.80
C HIS A 45 -6.89 8.77 -8.29
N SER A 46 -6.02 8.02 -7.59
CA SER A 46 -4.78 8.57 -7.03
C SER A 46 -3.77 7.45 -6.73
N ALA A 47 -2.51 7.83 -6.54
CA ALA A 47 -1.49 6.95 -6.00
C ALA A 47 -0.99 7.52 -4.66
N VAL A 48 -0.91 6.69 -3.63
CA VAL A 48 -0.56 7.11 -2.27
C VAL A 48 0.44 6.13 -1.66
N CYS A 49 1.44 6.65 -0.97
CA CYS A 49 2.41 5.84 -0.22
C CYS A 49 1.80 5.36 1.11
N TYR A 50 1.95 4.06 1.37
CA TYR A 50 1.55 3.40 2.62
C TYR A 50 2.72 2.64 3.20
N PHE A 51 2.81 2.52 4.52
CA PHE A 51 3.70 1.53 5.10
C PHE A 51 3.16 0.13 4.80
N VAL A 52 4.05 -0.80 4.48
CA VAL A 52 3.68 -2.18 4.13
C VAL A 52 2.90 -2.88 5.26
N ARG A 53 3.14 -2.48 6.52
CA ARG A 53 2.39 -3.00 7.69
C ARG A 53 0.93 -2.54 7.77
N ASP A 54 0.58 -1.47 7.05
CA ASP A 54 -0.77 -0.90 7.03
C ASP A 54 -1.58 -1.40 5.81
N LEU A 55 -1.10 -2.47 5.18
CA LEU A 55 -1.66 -3.10 4.00
C LEU A 55 -1.83 -4.60 4.22
N GLU A 56 -2.94 -5.14 3.74
CA GLU A 56 -3.21 -6.58 3.69
C GLU A 56 -3.33 -7.02 2.23
N VAL A 57 -2.77 -8.19 1.88
CA VAL A 57 -2.89 -8.73 0.53
C VAL A 57 -4.30 -9.27 0.31
N VAL A 58 -4.88 -8.95 -0.83
CA VAL A 58 -6.15 -9.53 -1.29
C VAL A 58 -5.81 -10.61 -2.31
N GLU A 59 -6.13 -11.87 -2.00
CA GLU A 59 -6.01 -13.01 -2.93
C GLU A 59 -6.98 -12.92 -4.12
#